data_AF-A0A2V9KXL4-F1
#
_entry.id   AF-A0A2V9KXL4-F1
#
_cell.length_a   1.000
_cell.length_b   1.000
_cell.length_c   1.000
_cell.angle_alpha   90.00
_cell.angle_beta   90.00
_cell.angle_gamma   90.00
#
_symmetry.space_group_name_H-M   'P 1'
#
loop_
_entity.id
_entity.type
_entity.pdbx_description
1 polymer ?
#
loop_
_entity_poly.entity_id
_entity_poly.type
_entity_poly.pdbx_seq_one_letter_code
_entity_poly.pdbx_strand_id
1 'polypeptide(L)'
;MWSLDNQHILQESRRLLYLVAALPRCDVCVIGSGPAGGVLSKELAERGAQVALVEAGRLMTPQDCHFHTWPYELPYRGTRLRGAPEAAYPPEVSEAIRYEQCDKIFVDRIRAVGGRSIHWNANCFRFSERDFRQRTVEGVEEDWPLTYQELAPDYSHVEKMIGVTGSREGLDVLPDGEYLPPLKLRCSEEIMRLG
;
A
#
# COMPACT_ATOMS: atom_id res chain seq x y z
N MET A 1 -21.34 0.24 28.13
CA MET A 1 -21.63 1.68 27.94
C MET A 1 -20.31 2.35 27.58
N TRP A 2 -20.03 2.52 26.29
CA TRP A 2 -18.81 3.16 25.80
C TRP A 2 -19.16 4.59 25.41
N SER A 3 -18.79 5.59 26.22
CA SER A 3 -18.80 6.99 25.79
C SER A 3 -17.39 7.38 25.43
N LEU A 4 -17.07 7.35 24.14
CA LEU A 4 -15.91 8.06 23.63
C LEU A 4 -16.29 9.55 23.60
N ASP A 5 -15.54 10.37 24.34
CA ASP A 5 -15.65 11.82 24.26
C ASP A 5 -15.13 12.28 22.89
N ASN A 6 -16.03 12.28 21.90
CA ASN A 6 -15.73 12.59 20.51
C ASN A 6 -15.76 14.10 20.24
N GLN A 7 -15.81 14.97 21.26
CA GLN A 7 -15.92 16.43 21.03
C GLN A 7 -14.75 16.98 20.21
N HIS A 8 -13.53 16.49 20.47
CA HIS A 8 -12.35 16.86 19.68
C HIS A 8 -12.45 16.37 18.23
N ILE A 9 -12.88 15.12 18.01
CA ILE A 9 -13.11 14.55 16.67
C ILE A 9 -14.18 15.34 15.93
N LEU A 10 -15.26 15.75 16.60
CA LEU A 10 -16.32 16.56 16.02
C LEU A 10 -15.86 17.98 15.67
N GLN A 11 -14.98 18.58 16.45
CA GLN A 11 -14.42 19.91 16.18
C GLN A 11 -13.45 19.89 14.98
N GLU A 12 -12.56 18.90 14.92
CA GLU A 12 -11.68 18.67 13.76
C GLU A 12 -12.49 18.26 12.53
N SER A 13 -13.53 17.42 12.68
CA SER A 13 -14.46 17.07 11.59
C SER A 13 -15.19 18.30 11.06
N ARG A 14 -15.58 19.25 11.91
CA ARG A 14 -16.18 20.54 11.49
C ARG A 14 -15.18 21.40 10.72
N ARG A 15 -13.91 21.44 11.13
CA ARG A 15 -12.85 22.16 10.42
C ARG A 15 -12.56 21.54 9.05
N LEU A 16 -12.49 20.21 8.99
CA LEU A 16 -12.35 19.45 7.75
C LEU A 16 -13.58 19.62 6.85
N LEU A 17 -14.80 19.68 7.41
CA LEU A 17 -16.03 19.99 6.68
C LEU A 17 -15.95 21.34 5.95
N TYR A 18 -15.35 22.37 6.55
CA TYR A 18 -15.15 23.67 5.87
C TYR A 18 -14.14 23.59 4.72
N LEU A 19 -13.06 22.81 4.89
CA LEU A 19 -12.09 22.54 3.82
C LEU A 19 -12.72 21.73 2.68
N VAL A 20 -13.55 20.73 3.00
CA VAL A 20 -14.28 19.91 2.03
C VAL A 20 -15.38 20.72 1.32
N ALA A 21 -16.06 21.63 2.02
CA ALA A 21 -17.05 22.53 1.41
C ALA A 21 -16.42 23.52 0.41
N ALA A 22 -15.11 23.77 0.52
CA ALA A 22 -14.35 24.57 -0.44
C ALA A 22 -13.78 23.76 -1.62
N LEU A 23 -13.91 22.42 -1.60
CA LEU A 23 -13.50 21.60 -2.73
C LEU A 23 -14.48 21.80 -3.90
N PRO A 24 -13.98 21.79 -5.15
CA PRO A 24 -14.86 21.65 -6.31
C PRO A 24 -15.76 20.44 -6.13
N ARG A 25 -16.99 20.53 -6.64
CA ARG A 25 -17.90 19.38 -6.69
C ARG A 25 -17.18 18.21 -7.37
N CYS A 26 -17.22 17.04 -6.75
CA CYS A 26 -16.65 15.80 -7.29
C CYS A 26 -17.74 14.73 -7.33
N ASP A 27 -17.58 13.76 -8.22
CA ASP A 27 -18.45 12.58 -8.33
C ASP A 27 -18.07 11.54 -7.28
N VAL A 28 -16.77 11.40 -7.01
CA VAL A 28 -16.21 10.40 -6.09
C VAL A 28 -15.14 11.04 -5.22
N CYS A 29 -15.20 10.80 -3.91
CA CYS A 29 -14.16 11.14 -2.95
C CYS A 29 -13.45 9.86 -2.48
N VAL A 30 -12.17 9.73 -2.78
CA VAL A 30 -11.32 8.61 -2.38
C VAL A 30 -10.49 9.05 -1.17
N ILE A 31 -10.58 8.30 -0.07
CA ILE A 31 -9.84 8.57 1.17
C ILE A 31 -8.65 7.63 1.25
N GLY A 32 -7.45 8.19 1.14
CA GLY A 32 -6.17 7.48 1.15
C GLY A 32 -5.60 7.29 -0.26
N SER A 33 -4.37 7.75 -0.45
CA SER A 33 -3.62 7.70 -1.71
C SER A 33 -2.69 6.50 -1.82
N GLY A 34 -2.93 5.46 -1.01
CA GLY A 34 -2.20 4.19 -1.09
C GLY A 34 -2.40 3.46 -2.42
N PRO A 35 -1.81 2.29 -2.61
CA PRO A 35 -1.87 1.55 -3.88
C PRO A 35 -3.30 1.35 -4.39
N ALA A 36 -4.25 0.96 -3.53
CA ALA A 36 -5.64 0.80 -3.92
C ALA A 36 -6.31 2.12 -4.33
N GLY A 37 -6.18 3.17 -3.50
CA GLY A 37 -6.80 4.46 -3.76
C GLY A 37 -6.22 5.18 -4.97
N GLY A 38 -4.91 5.04 -5.21
CA GLY A 38 -4.23 5.56 -6.39
C GLY A 38 -4.73 4.92 -7.68
N VAL A 39 -4.81 3.58 -7.72
CA VAL A 39 -5.35 2.85 -8.88
C VAL A 39 -6.81 3.19 -9.12
N LEU A 40 -7.65 3.17 -8.08
CA LEU A 40 -9.06 3.53 -8.20
C LEU A 40 -9.25 4.95 -8.74
N SER A 41 -8.51 5.92 -8.18
CA SER A 41 -8.61 7.32 -8.61
C SER A 41 -8.18 7.50 -10.07
N LYS A 42 -7.10 6.84 -10.49
CA LYS A 42 -6.64 6.83 -11.87
C LYS A 42 -7.72 6.27 -12.80
N GLU A 43 -8.20 5.06 -12.52
CA GLU A 43 -9.15 4.37 -13.40
C GLU A 43 -10.47 5.13 -13.53
N LEU A 44 -10.96 5.75 -12.45
CA LEU A 44 -12.16 6.59 -12.48
C LEU A 44 -11.92 7.91 -13.23
N ALA A 45 -10.81 8.59 -12.97
CA ALA A 45 -10.49 9.87 -13.61
C ALA A 45 -10.24 9.72 -15.11
N GLU A 46 -9.55 8.67 -15.55
CA GLU A 46 -9.33 8.37 -16.98
C GLU A 46 -10.65 8.06 -17.72
N ARG A 47 -11.67 7.59 -16.99
CA ARG A 47 -13.04 7.39 -17.51
C ARG A 47 -13.91 8.65 -17.42
N GLY A 48 -13.33 9.78 -17.01
CA GLY A 48 -13.97 11.09 -17.02
C GLY A 48 -14.67 11.52 -15.72
N ALA A 49 -14.57 10.72 -14.64
CA ALA A 49 -15.13 11.10 -13.35
C ALA A 49 -14.30 12.23 -12.70
N GLN A 50 -14.98 13.16 -12.03
CA GLN A 50 -14.32 14.14 -11.16
C GLN A 50 -14.01 13.48 -9.83
N VAL A 51 -12.74 13.15 -9.59
CA VAL A 51 -12.31 12.43 -8.37
C VAL A 51 -11.56 13.38 -7.44
N ALA A 52 -12.02 13.48 -6.19
CA ALA A 52 -11.25 14.08 -5.10
C ALA A 52 -10.46 12.98 -4.39
N LEU A 53 -9.13 13.07 -4.39
CA LEU A 53 -8.26 12.16 -3.64
C LEU A 53 -7.72 12.87 -2.40
N VAL A 54 -8.07 12.38 -1.22
CA VAL A 54 -7.69 12.96 0.06
C VAL A 54 -6.65 12.07 0.74
N GLU A 55 -5.49 12.63 1.06
CA GLU A 55 -4.42 11.95 1.79
C GLU A 55 -4.14 12.65 3.11
N ALA A 56 -3.93 11.86 4.16
CA ALA A 56 -3.70 12.35 5.51
C ALA A 56 -2.22 12.68 5.78
N GLY A 57 -1.32 12.20 4.92
CA GLY A 57 0.12 12.41 4.97
C GLY A 57 0.67 13.45 3.99
N ARG A 58 1.97 13.72 4.09
CA ARG A 58 2.66 14.65 3.19
C ARG A 58 3.05 13.99 1.87
N LEU A 59 3.29 14.82 0.86
CA LEU A 59 3.98 14.40 -0.35
C LEU A 59 5.45 14.11 -0.03
N MET A 60 5.96 12.96 -0.47
CA MET A 60 7.38 12.64 -0.39
C MET A 60 8.10 13.12 -1.64
N THR A 61 9.33 13.57 -1.43
CA THR A 61 10.24 14.07 -2.46
C THR A 61 11.39 13.10 -2.67
N PRO A 62 12.12 13.16 -3.81
CA PRO A 62 13.30 12.33 -4.00
C PRO A 62 14.36 12.46 -2.90
N GLN A 63 14.43 13.61 -2.22
CA GLN A 63 15.33 13.87 -1.10
C GLN A 63 14.95 13.07 0.16
N ASP A 64 13.70 12.64 0.27
CA ASP A 64 13.23 11.77 1.35
C ASP A 64 13.61 10.29 1.10
N CYS A 65 14.09 9.96 -0.10
CA CYS A 65 14.42 8.60 -0.49
C CYS A 65 15.93 8.35 -0.44
N HIS A 66 16.34 7.35 0.34
CA HIS A 66 17.75 7.01 0.56
C HIS A 66 18.26 5.91 -0.39
N PHE A 67 17.86 5.91 -1.67
CA PHE A 67 18.17 4.83 -2.62
C PHE A 67 19.68 4.66 -2.92
N HIS A 68 20.47 5.71 -2.75
CA HIS A 68 21.91 5.74 -3.03
C HIS A 68 22.77 5.96 -1.78
N THR A 69 22.16 5.94 -0.59
CA THR A 69 22.87 6.08 0.68
C THR A 69 23.42 4.72 1.11
N TRP A 70 24.67 4.66 1.55
CA TRP A 70 25.19 3.41 2.06
C TRP A 70 24.45 3.00 3.33
N PRO A 71 24.22 1.70 3.58
CA PRO A 71 23.52 1.27 4.78
C PRO A 71 24.13 1.86 6.07
N TYR A 72 25.45 2.04 6.16
CA TYR A 72 26.13 2.57 7.37
C TYR A 72 25.99 4.09 7.55
N GLU A 73 25.49 4.80 6.54
CA GLU A 73 25.22 6.24 6.58
C GLU A 73 23.75 6.54 6.95
N LEU A 74 22.90 5.51 7.02
CA LEU A 74 21.48 5.70 7.33
C LEU A 74 21.30 6.21 8.77
N PRO A 75 20.64 7.37 8.98
CA PRO A 75 20.53 8.02 10.29
C PRO A 75 19.94 7.15 11.39
N TYR A 76 19.07 6.20 11.02
CA TYR A 76 18.34 5.34 11.94
C TYR A 76 18.81 3.88 11.94
N ARG A 77 19.94 3.56 11.28
CA ARG A 77 20.45 2.19 11.23
C ARG A 77 20.69 1.65 12.64
N GLY A 78 20.12 0.47 12.92
CA GLY A 78 20.25 -0.19 14.23
C GLY A 78 19.39 0.43 15.33
N THR A 79 18.72 1.55 15.08
CA THR A 79 17.73 2.11 16.00
C THR A 79 16.36 1.56 15.63
N ARG A 80 15.73 0.81 16.55
CA ARG A 80 14.40 0.27 16.25
C ARG A 80 13.28 1.31 16.37
N LEU A 81 13.42 2.35 17.21
CA LEU A 81 12.25 3.17 17.60
C LEU A 81 12.56 4.61 18.13
N ARG A 82 13.81 5.10 18.15
CA ARG A 82 14.08 6.48 18.60
C ARG A 82 14.23 7.42 17.41
N GLY A 83 13.26 8.32 17.23
CA GLY A 83 13.24 9.30 16.15
C GLY A 83 12.59 8.80 14.86
N ALA A 84 11.57 7.94 14.95
CA ALA A 84 10.82 7.46 13.79
C ALA A 84 10.43 8.63 12.87
N PRO A 85 10.54 8.46 11.54
CA PRO A 85 10.26 9.53 10.60
C PRO A 85 8.82 10.03 10.75
N GLU A 86 8.59 11.32 10.52
CA GLU A 86 7.29 11.98 10.64
C GLU A 86 6.18 11.33 9.80
N ALA A 87 6.55 10.60 8.74
CA ALA A 87 5.63 9.84 7.92
C ALA A 87 5.04 8.60 8.64
N ALA A 88 5.61 8.14 9.75
CA ALA A 88 5.03 7.06 10.55
C ALA A 88 3.69 7.49 11.18
N TYR A 89 2.85 6.52 11.54
CA TYR A 89 1.64 6.84 12.29
C TYR A 89 1.97 7.56 13.60
N PRO A 90 1.23 8.62 13.93
CA PRO A 90 1.46 9.35 15.18
C PRO A 90 1.22 8.41 16.37
N PRO A 91 1.93 8.60 17.51
CA PRO A 91 1.88 7.68 18.64
C PRO A 91 0.46 7.37 19.11
N GLU A 92 -0.44 8.36 19.10
CA GLU A 92 -1.82 8.23 19.55
C GLU A 92 -2.62 7.21 18.71
N VAL A 93 -2.33 7.13 17.40
CA VAL A 93 -2.96 6.15 16.50
C VAL A 93 -2.30 4.78 16.65
N SER A 94 -0.96 4.76 16.76
CA SER A 94 -0.20 3.52 16.91
C SER A 94 -0.52 2.81 18.24
N GLU A 95 -0.74 3.54 19.33
CA GLU A 95 -1.11 3.01 20.65
C GLU A 95 -2.61 2.68 20.77
N ALA A 96 -3.45 3.25 19.92
CA ALA A 96 -4.87 2.90 19.85
C ALA A 96 -5.11 1.50 19.25
N ILE A 97 -4.21 1.02 18.39
CA ILE A 97 -4.28 -0.34 17.84
C ILE A 97 -3.74 -1.31 18.90
N ARG A 98 -4.63 -2.03 19.57
CA ARG A 98 -4.28 -3.02 20.59
C ARG A 98 -4.54 -4.41 20.07
N TYR A 99 -3.49 -5.23 20.10
CA TYR A 99 -3.61 -6.65 19.88
C TYR A 99 -3.63 -7.34 21.25
N GLU A 100 -4.77 -7.95 21.58
CA GLU A 100 -4.95 -8.67 22.84
C GLU A 100 -4.81 -10.17 22.58
N GLN A 101 -4.22 -10.89 23.54
CA GLN A 101 -4.12 -12.37 23.52
C GLN A 101 -3.42 -12.95 22.27
N CYS A 102 -2.46 -12.24 21.71
CA CYS A 102 -1.65 -12.71 20.58
C CYS A 102 -0.16 -12.58 20.86
N ASP A 103 0.65 -13.18 19.98
CA ASP A 103 2.09 -12.92 19.95
C ASP A 103 2.40 -11.45 19.65
N LYS A 104 3.64 -11.03 19.84
CA LYS A 104 4.08 -9.64 19.60
C LYS A 104 3.99 -9.30 18.11
N ILE A 105 2.82 -8.84 17.66
CA ILE A 105 2.57 -8.37 16.30
C ILE A 105 2.91 -6.89 16.23
N PHE A 106 3.65 -6.50 15.18
CA PHE A 106 3.90 -5.11 14.81
C PHE A 106 3.53 -4.92 13.35
N VAL A 107 2.88 -3.80 13.04
CA VAL A 107 2.54 -3.41 11.67
C VAL A 107 3.10 -2.03 11.42
N ASP A 108 3.93 -1.93 10.38
CA ASP A 108 4.42 -0.64 9.91
C ASP A 108 3.38 0.04 9.02
N ARG A 109 3.09 1.30 9.31
CA ARG A 109 2.14 2.14 8.57
C ARG A 109 2.71 3.53 8.42
N ILE A 110 2.57 4.04 7.20
CA ILE A 110 2.95 5.40 6.87
C ILE A 110 1.75 6.21 6.39
N ARG A 111 1.78 7.51 6.68
CA ARG A 111 0.92 8.55 6.13
C ARG A 111 1.77 9.40 5.20
N ALA A 112 1.70 9.06 3.93
CA ALA A 112 2.33 9.83 2.86
C ALA A 112 1.58 9.59 1.55
N VAL A 113 1.72 10.52 0.60
CA VAL A 113 1.16 10.34 -0.74
C VAL A 113 1.78 9.11 -1.42
N GLY A 114 0.96 8.14 -1.78
CA GLY A 114 1.38 6.81 -2.26
C GLY A 114 1.28 5.71 -1.19
N GLY A 115 1.20 6.06 0.09
CA GLY A 115 1.08 5.11 1.19
C GLY A 115 2.19 4.05 1.18
N ARG A 116 1.86 2.82 1.61
CA ARG A 116 2.85 1.74 1.82
C ARG A 116 3.63 1.32 0.56
N SER A 117 3.18 1.66 -0.65
CA SER A 117 3.96 1.37 -1.86
C SER A 117 5.27 2.18 -1.95
N ILE A 118 5.48 3.16 -1.07
CA ILE A 118 6.75 3.90 -0.98
C ILE A 118 7.88 3.05 -0.35
N HIS A 119 7.56 2.12 0.55
CA HIS A 119 8.56 1.35 1.31
C HIS A 119 8.33 -0.16 1.31
N TRP A 120 7.39 -0.66 0.51
CA TRP A 120 7.17 -2.09 0.32
C TRP A 120 8.34 -2.79 -0.40
N ASN A 121 8.31 -4.12 -0.37
CA ASN A 121 9.35 -4.96 -1.00
C ASN A 121 9.14 -5.18 -2.51
N ALA A 122 8.07 -4.61 -3.10
CA ALA A 122 7.70 -4.79 -4.50
C ALA A 122 7.48 -6.27 -4.95
N ASN A 123 7.13 -7.16 -4.02
CA ASN A 123 6.71 -8.52 -4.35
C ASN A 123 5.25 -8.52 -4.83
N CYS A 124 5.04 -8.98 -6.07
CA CYS A 124 3.75 -8.91 -6.75
C CYS A 124 3.28 -10.32 -7.17
N PHE A 125 2.92 -11.16 -6.20
CA PHE A 125 2.41 -12.50 -6.47
C PHE A 125 0.91 -12.50 -6.75
N ARG A 126 0.47 -13.36 -7.67
CA ARG A 126 -0.94 -13.70 -7.85
C ARG A 126 -1.37 -14.72 -6.81
N PHE A 127 -2.64 -14.65 -6.43
CA PHE A 127 -3.31 -15.75 -5.75
C PHE A 127 -3.53 -16.91 -6.72
N SER A 128 -3.50 -18.13 -6.20
CA SER A 128 -3.89 -19.35 -6.92
C SER A 128 -5.41 -19.50 -6.96
N GLU A 129 -5.93 -20.34 -7.86
CA GLU A 129 -7.36 -20.65 -7.89
C GLU A 129 -7.88 -21.24 -6.57
N ARG A 130 -7.02 -21.99 -5.87
CA ARG A 130 -7.33 -22.60 -4.58
C ARG A 130 -7.56 -21.56 -3.49
N ASP A 131 -6.88 -20.41 -3.55
CA ASP A 131 -7.03 -19.33 -2.55
C ASP A 131 -8.44 -18.71 -2.55
N PHE A 132 -9.17 -18.84 -3.65
CA PHE A 132 -10.57 -18.39 -3.75
C PHE A 132 -11.58 -19.44 -3.26
N ARG A 133 -11.13 -20.68 -2.99
CA ARG A 133 -11.99 -21.84 -2.66
C ARG A 133 -11.58 -22.57 -1.39
N GLN A 134 -11.04 -21.86 -0.40
CA GLN A 134 -10.49 -22.45 0.83
C GLN A 134 -11.52 -23.29 1.60
N ARG A 135 -12.81 -22.90 1.60
CA ARG A 135 -13.85 -23.69 2.24
C ARG A 135 -14.13 -24.96 1.45
N THR A 136 -14.36 -24.83 0.14
CA THR A 136 -14.72 -25.99 -0.68
C THR A 136 -13.59 -27.03 -0.72
N VAL A 137 -12.34 -26.58 -0.74
CA VAL A 137 -11.18 -27.48 -0.87
C VAL A 137 -10.72 -28.03 0.48
N GLU A 138 -10.67 -27.20 1.53
CA GLU A 138 -10.03 -27.54 2.80
C GLU A 138 -10.98 -27.48 4.01
N GLY A 139 -12.23 -27.03 3.81
CA GLY A 139 -13.22 -26.89 4.89
C GLY A 139 -12.94 -25.74 5.86
N VAL A 140 -12.06 -24.79 5.50
CA VAL A 140 -11.67 -23.64 6.33
C VAL A 140 -12.07 -22.31 5.69
N GLU A 141 -12.26 -21.27 6.51
CA GLU A 141 -12.66 -19.93 6.07
C GLU A 141 -13.93 -19.91 5.18
N GLU A 142 -14.00 -18.94 4.25
CA GLU A 142 -15.08 -18.70 3.29
C GLU A 142 -14.52 -18.81 1.87
N ASP A 143 -15.34 -19.29 0.93
CA ASP A 143 -15.04 -19.15 -0.49
C ASP A 143 -15.33 -17.71 -0.91
N TRP A 144 -14.48 -17.17 -1.78
CA TRP A 144 -14.66 -15.82 -2.29
C TRP A 144 -15.86 -15.80 -3.25
N PRO A 145 -16.59 -14.67 -3.33
CA PRO A 145 -17.68 -14.50 -4.29
C PRO A 145 -17.19 -14.28 -5.73
N LEU A 146 -15.89 -14.47 -5.98
CA LEU A 146 -15.20 -14.27 -7.26
C LEU A 146 -14.26 -15.46 -7.48
N THR A 147 -14.04 -15.81 -8.73
CA THR A 147 -13.06 -16.81 -9.15
C THR A 147 -11.73 -16.15 -9.53
N TYR A 148 -10.65 -16.95 -9.54
CA TYR A 148 -9.37 -16.51 -10.09
C TYR A 148 -9.50 -16.03 -11.54
N GLN A 149 -10.29 -16.73 -12.35
CA GLN A 149 -10.50 -16.41 -13.77
C GLN A 149 -11.16 -15.06 -13.97
N GLU A 150 -12.04 -14.63 -13.06
CA GLU A 150 -12.65 -13.30 -13.09
C GLU A 150 -11.64 -12.20 -12.73
N LEU A 151 -10.71 -12.46 -11.81
CA LEU A 151 -9.71 -11.47 -11.36
C LEU A 151 -8.42 -11.46 -12.21
N ALA A 152 -8.12 -12.55 -12.91
CA ALA A 152 -6.89 -12.70 -13.72
C ALA A 152 -6.67 -11.58 -14.77
N PRO A 153 -7.70 -11.06 -15.45
CA PRO A 153 -7.55 -9.91 -16.33
C PRO A 153 -7.08 -8.65 -15.59
N ASP A 154 -7.59 -8.39 -14.38
CA ASP A 154 -7.21 -7.23 -13.57
C ASP A 154 -5.78 -7.34 -13.04
N TYR A 155 -5.36 -8.54 -12.62
CA TYR A 155 -3.95 -8.80 -12.31
C TYR A 155 -3.05 -8.43 -13.51
N SER A 156 -3.42 -8.89 -14.70
CA SER A 156 -2.64 -8.65 -15.92
C SER A 156 -2.60 -7.16 -16.30
N HIS A 157 -3.69 -6.43 -16.10
CA HIS A 157 -3.75 -4.98 -16.30
C HIS A 157 -2.82 -4.25 -15.33
N VAL A 158 -2.91 -4.56 -14.04
CA VAL A 158 -2.11 -3.90 -13.00
C VAL A 158 -0.63 -4.23 -13.15
N GLU A 159 -0.27 -5.48 -13.47
CA GLU A 159 1.12 -5.90 -13.69
C GLU A 159 1.82 -5.10 -14.80
N LYS A 160 1.11 -4.89 -15.92
CA LYS A 160 1.60 -4.04 -17.01
C LYS A 160 1.71 -2.58 -16.59
N MET A 161 0.70 -2.08 -15.89
CA MET A 161 0.63 -0.69 -15.44
C MET A 161 1.77 -0.34 -14.48
N ILE A 162 2.10 -1.22 -13.53
CA ILE A 162 3.16 -0.96 -12.54
C ILE A 162 4.53 -1.48 -12.98
N GLY A 163 4.59 -2.21 -14.09
CA GLY A 163 5.83 -2.71 -14.69
C GLY A 163 6.46 -3.87 -13.92
N VAL A 164 5.69 -4.92 -13.65
CA VAL A 164 6.19 -6.12 -12.96
C VAL A 164 7.14 -6.89 -13.86
N THR A 165 8.28 -7.33 -13.32
CA THR A 165 9.26 -8.20 -14.00
C THR A 165 9.36 -9.53 -13.28
N GLY A 166 9.60 -10.62 -14.00
CA GLY A 166 9.67 -11.97 -13.42
C GLY A 166 9.94 -13.05 -14.45
N SER A 167 10.00 -14.31 -13.98
CA SER A 167 10.12 -15.51 -14.78
C SER A 167 8.81 -16.31 -14.76
N ARG A 168 8.59 -17.09 -15.82
CA ARG A 168 7.45 -18.02 -15.91
C ARG A 168 7.86 -19.37 -15.36
N GLU A 169 7.33 -19.73 -14.20
CA GLU A 169 7.67 -20.98 -13.50
C GLU A 169 6.59 -22.05 -13.67
N GLY A 170 5.39 -21.69 -14.14
CA GLY A 170 4.30 -22.64 -14.38
C GLY A 170 3.75 -23.29 -13.10
N LEU A 171 3.91 -22.64 -11.94
CA LEU A 171 3.44 -23.14 -10.66
C LEU A 171 1.93 -22.89 -10.51
N ASP A 172 1.21 -23.90 -10.03
CA ASP A 172 -0.22 -23.83 -9.74
C ASP A 172 -0.54 -22.95 -8.52
N VAL A 173 0.29 -23.06 -7.48
CA VAL A 173 0.18 -22.29 -6.23
C VAL A 173 0.64 -20.84 -6.37
N LEU A 174 1.41 -20.52 -7.40
CA LEU A 174 1.87 -19.16 -7.73
C LEU A 174 1.76 -18.97 -9.25
N PRO A 175 0.53 -18.74 -9.77
CA PRO A 175 0.31 -18.63 -11.19
C PRO A 175 1.13 -17.52 -11.83
N ASP A 176 1.62 -17.77 -13.04
CA ASP A 176 2.39 -16.79 -13.80
C ASP A 176 1.54 -15.56 -14.18
N GLY A 177 2.18 -14.40 -14.14
CA GLY A 177 1.65 -13.13 -14.63
C GLY A 177 2.13 -12.72 -16.03
N GLU A 178 1.92 -11.45 -16.32
CA GLU A 178 2.39 -10.75 -17.52
C GLU A 178 3.59 -9.86 -17.17
N TYR A 179 4.78 -10.41 -17.38
CA TYR A 179 6.02 -9.78 -16.95
C TYR A 179 6.69 -8.98 -18.06
N LEU A 180 7.25 -7.82 -17.67
CA LEU A 180 8.21 -7.05 -18.45
C LEU A 180 9.60 -7.71 -18.42
N PRO A 181 10.49 -7.34 -19.38
CA PRO A 181 11.87 -7.80 -19.36
C PRO A 181 12.61 -7.46 -18.06
N PRO A 182 13.65 -8.22 -17.69
CA PRO A 182 14.42 -7.99 -16.47
C PRO A 182 14.93 -6.55 -16.36
N LEU A 183 14.90 -6.01 -15.13
CA LEU A 183 15.49 -4.72 -14.82
C LEU A 183 17.00 -4.73 -15.02
N LYS A 184 17.56 -3.55 -15.31
CA LYS A 184 19.01 -3.34 -15.25
C LYS A 184 19.49 -3.54 -13.81
N LEU A 185 20.74 -3.96 -13.68
CA LEU A 185 21.40 -4.06 -12.39
C LEU A 185 21.37 -2.71 -11.65
N ARG A 186 21.06 -2.77 -10.35
CA ARG A 186 21.14 -1.63 -9.44
C ARG A 186 22.59 -1.22 -9.26
N CYS A 187 22.82 0.02 -8.81
CA CYS A 187 24.18 0.53 -8.57
C CYS A 187 25.03 -0.40 -7.69
N SER A 188 24.43 -0.99 -6.64
CA SER A 188 25.13 -1.94 -5.76
C SER A 188 25.51 -3.24 -6.46
N GLU A 189 24.66 -3.74 -7.33
CA GLU A 189 24.90 -4.96 -8.12
C GLU A 189 25.97 -4.72 -9.19
N GLU A 190 25.98 -3.52 -9.78
CA GLU A 190 27.02 -3.07 -10.70
C GLU A 190 28.39 -2.95 -10.03
N ILE A 191 28.46 -2.40 -8.81
CA ILE A 191 29.70 -2.33 -8.03
C ILE A 191 30.24 -3.74 -7.77
N MET A 192 29.39 -4.66 -7.30
CA MET A 192 29.78 -6.06 -7.08
C MET A 192 30.27 -6.76 -8.36
N ARG A 193 29.70 -6.40 -9.52
CA ARG A 193 30.12 -6.93 -10.82
C ARG A 193 31.52 -6.45 -11.22
N LEU A 194 31.89 -5.22 -10.84
CA LEU A 194 33.16 -4.59 -11.22
C LEU A 194 34.35 -4.96 -10.31
N GLY A 195 34.07 -5.42 -9.09
CA GLY A 195 35.09 -5.83 -8.10
C GLY A 195 35.28 -4.81 -7.00
#